data_AF-A0A6M6DXC1-F1
#
_entry.id   AF-A0A6M6DXC1-F1
#
_cell.length_a   1.000
_cell.length_b   1.000
_cell.length_c   1.000
_cell.angle_alpha   90.00
_cell.angle_beta   90.00
_cell.angle_gamma   90.00
#
_symmetry.space_group_name_H-M   'P 1'
#
loop_
_entity.id
_entity.type
_entity.pdbx_description
1 polymer ?
#
loop_
_entity_poly.entity_id
_entity_poly.type
_entity_poly.pdbx_seq_one_letter_code
_entity_poly.pdbx_strand_id
1 'polypeptide(L)' 'MLAELFLDQTMNDFKRNKILKEIDQSLKNKDKQAFLRLTEELKSVS' A
#
# COMPACT_ATOMS: atom_id res chain seq x y z
N MET A 1 -4.34 -3.76 25.42
CA MET A 1 -3.63 -2.51 25.07
C MET A 1 -2.39 -2.74 24.20
N LEU A 2 -1.32 -3.43 24.62
CA LEU A 2 -0.17 -3.70 23.71
C LEU A 2 -0.56 -4.48 22.44
N ALA A 3 -1.46 -5.46 22.58
CA ALA A 3 -1.95 -6.26 21.46
C ALA A 3 -2.78 -5.44 20.45
N GLU A 4 -3.52 -4.43 20.90
CA GLU A 4 -4.31 -3.55 20.03
C GLU A 4 -3.40 -2.60 19.25
N LEU A 5 -2.43 -1.97 19.93
CA LEU A 5 -1.43 -1.13 19.28
C LEU A 5 -0.61 -1.93 18.26
N PHE A 6 -0.21 -3.16 18.61
CA PHE A 6 0.49 -4.06 17.70
C PHE A 6 -0.37 -4.43 16.48
N LEU A 7 -1.66 -4.71 16.68
CA LEU A 7 -2.59 -5.02 15.61
C LEU A 7 -2.78 -3.82 14.67
N ASP A 8 -2.96 -2.62 15.21
CA ASP A 8 -3.13 -1.39 14.42
C ASP A 8 -1.88 -1.11 13.57
N GLN A 9 -0.70 -1.24 14.15
CA GLN A 9 0.56 -1.06 13.44
C GLN A 9 0.74 -2.12 12.33
N THR A 10 0.52 -3.39 12.66
CA THR A 10 0.62 -4.49 11.69
C THR A 10 -0.38 -4.34 10.54
N MET A 11 -1.59 -3.87 10.83
CA MET A 11 -2.63 -3.65 9.83
C MET A 11 -2.26 -2.50 8.88
N ASN A 12 -1.70 -1.41 9.40
CA ASN A 12 -1.23 -0.29 8.58
C ASN A 12 -0.06 -0.70 7.68
N ASP A 13 0.93 -1.40 8.23
CA ASP A 13 2.08 -1.90 7.47
C ASP A 13 1.64 -2.89 6.38
N PHE A 14 0.67 -3.76 6.69
CA PHE A 14 0.11 -4.71 5.72
C PHE A 14 -0.57 -4.00 4.54
N LYS A 15 -1.42 -2.99 4.82
CA LYS A 15 -2.08 -2.20 3.77
C LYS A 15 -1.06 -1.48 2.89
N ARG A 16 -0.05 -0.85 3.49
CA ARG A 16 1.04 -0.17 2.77
C ARG A 16 1.81 -1.14 1.87
N ASN A 17 2.19 -2.30 2.40
CA ASN A 17 2.94 -3.30 1.65
C ASN A 17 2.14 -3.89 0.49
N LYS A 18 0.82 -4.03 0.64
CA LYS A 18 -0.06 -4.48 -0.45
C LYS A 18 -0.08 -3.47 -1.60
N ILE A 19 -0.26 -2.18 -1.30
CA ILE A 19 -0.27 -1.12 -2.32
C ILE A 19 1.08 -1.06 -3.06
N LEU A 20 2.20 -1.12 -2.33
CA LEU A 20 3.54 -1.15 -2.94
C LEU A 20 3.72 -2.34 -3.91
N LYS A 21 3.24 -3.53 -3.53
CA LYS A 21 3.29 -4.71 -4.41
C LYS A 21 2.46 -4.54 -5.68
N GLU A 22 1.30 -3.88 -5.59
CA GLU A 22 0.46 -3.58 -6.75
C GLU A 22 1.09 -2.50 -7.64
N ILE A 23 1.77 -1.51 -7.05
CA ILE A 23 2.59 -0.52 -7.78
C ILE A 23 3.69 -1.23 -8.57
N ASP A 24 4.46 -2.12 -7.94
CA ASP A 24 5.50 -2.89 -8.63
C ASP A 24 4.93 -3.71 -9.79
N GLN A 25 3.73 -4.28 -9.63
CA GLN A 25 3.07 -5.03 -10.69
C GLN A 25 2.62 -4.12 -11.83
N SER A 26 2.09 -2.94 -11.52
CA SER A 26 1.71 -1.94 -12.54
C SER A 26 2.91 -1.49 -13.37
N LEU A 27 4.08 -1.29 -12.73
CA LEU A 27 5.33 -0.97 -13.41
C LEU A 27 5.79 -2.11 -14.33
N LYS A 28 5.77 -3.36 -13.86
CA LYS A 28 6.08 -4.54 -14.67
C LYS A 28 5.18 -4.66 -15.91
N ASN A 29 3.89 -4.35 -15.73
CA ASN A 29 2.88 -4.40 -16.79
C ASN A 29 2.87 -3.14 -17.67
N LYS A 30 3.69 -2.13 -17.36
CA LYS A 30 3.68 -0.79 -17.99
C LYS A 30 2.31 -0.11 -17.94
N ASP A 31 1.50 -0.43 -16.93
CA ASP A 31 0.19 0.17 -16.71
C ASP A 31 0.33 1.49 -15.95
N LYS A 32 0.42 2.57 -16.72
CA LYS A 32 0.55 3.93 -16.20
C LYS A 32 -0.66 4.39 -15.39
N GLN A 33 -1.87 3.96 -15.75
CA GLN A 33 -3.08 4.40 -15.04
C GLN A 33 -3.16 3.76 -13.66
N ALA A 34 -2.91 2.45 -13.58
CA ALA A 34 -2.84 1.73 -12.31
C ALA A 34 -1.73 2.30 -11.41
N PHE A 35 -0.55 2.55 -11.96
CA PHE A 35 0.57 3.15 -11.22
C PHE A 35 0.19 4.48 -10.59
N LEU A 36 -0.41 5.40 -11.36
CA LEU A 36 -0.80 6.72 -10.87
C LEU A 36 -1.89 6.63 -9.79
N ARG A 37 -2.91 5.79 -10.00
CA ARG A 37 -3.98 5.58 -9.01
C ARG A 37 -3.45 5.04 -7.70
N LEU A 38 -2.63 3.99 -7.75
CA LEU A 38 -2.06 3.33 -6.58
C LEU A 38 -1.07 4.22 -5.84
N THR A 39 -0.33 5.07 -6.55
CA THR A 39 0.58 6.04 -5.93
C THR A 39 -0.18 7.12 -5.16
N GLU A 40 -1.32 7.60 -5.68
CA GLU A 40 -2.20 8.51 -4.93
C GLU A 40 -2.85 7.82 -3.72
N GLU A 41 -3.27 6.56 -3.87
CA GLU A 41 -3.78 5.76 -2.75
C GLU A 41 -2.73 5.59 -1.65
N LEU A 42 -1.47 5.32 -2.01
CA LEU A 42 -0.36 5.22 -1.07
C LEU A 42 -0.15 6.50 -0.25
N LYS A 43 -0.31 7.68 -0.86
CA LYS A 43 -0.20 8.97 -0.16
C LYS A 43 -1.31 9.20 0.85
N SER A 44 -2.49 8.62 0.63
CA SER A 44 -3.62 8.74 1.56
C SER A 44 -3.49 7.82 2.79
N VAL A 45 -2.66 6.78 2.69
CA VAL A 45 -2.41 5.79 3.74
C VAL A 45 -1.10 6.08 4.50
N SER A 46 -0.29 7.04 4.03
CA SER A 46 0.97 7.46 4.65
C SER A 46 0.85 8.74 5.47
#